data_AF-A0A831Y115-F1
#
_entry.id   AF-A0A831Y115-F1
#
_cell.length_a   1.000
_cell.length_b   1.000
_cell.length_c   1.000
_cell.angle_alpha   90.00
_cell.angle_beta   90.00
_cell.angle_gamma   90.00
#
_symmetry.space_group_name_H-M   'P 1'
#
loop_
_entity.id
_entity.type
_entity.pdbx_description
1 polymer ?
#
loop_
_entity_poly.entity_id
_entity_poly.type
_entity_poly.pdbx_seq_one_letter_code
_entity_poly.pdbx_strand_id
1 'polypeptide(L)'
;MSIGDVLTAMLGQAPLVAAAVAALYVLFSREIGRVEMRIGRLEGQIGELGGRLDRLEERVGRLEDRVGNLENRVGKLESRMGALEDRMGRLEDRVGNLENRVGKLESRMGALEDRMGRLEGQVGNIGKQVDSLREQVGKLESRMGALEDRMGRLEDRVGKLEGQIGDLGGRMDKIEEQLASLGRSFQIYNSTLLKVLSTKGVLTGVEAEALAGYLSLVPPARSKYYTEEVRQRLIELIKAVREGRYTAADVRELGRIAELMEKEWEETGRRDLLDYYLKLQMLVAILEGILVSRGEWPREELWA
;
A
#
# COMPACT_ATOMS: atom_id res chain seq x y z
N MET A 1 131.89 -48.27 123.45
CA MET A 1 131.88 -48.88 122.10
C MET A 1 132.99 -48.26 121.30
N SER A 2 133.97 -49.08 120.95
CA SER A 2 135.10 -48.69 120.10
C SER A 2 134.61 -48.52 118.66
N ILE A 3 135.26 -47.66 117.89
CA ILE A 3 135.05 -47.50 116.43
C ILE A 3 135.10 -48.87 115.71
N GLY A 4 135.84 -49.86 116.25
CA GLY A 4 135.89 -51.23 115.75
C GLY A 4 134.58 -52.02 115.88
N ASP A 5 133.77 -51.77 116.92
CA ASP A 5 132.48 -52.45 117.15
C ASP A 5 131.41 -51.96 116.16
N VAL A 6 131.50 -50.67 115.76
CA VAL A 6 130.61 -50.06 114.74
C VAL A 6 130.98 -50.57 113.34
N LEU A 7 132.28 -50.70 113.04
CA LEU A 7 132.78 -51.21 111.76
C LEU A 7 132.41 -52.68 111.52
N THR A 8 132.44 -53.54 112.55
CA THR A 8 132.01 -54.94 112.45
C THR A 8 130.49 -55.07 112.31
N ALA A 9 129.70 -54.24 112.99
CA ALA A 9 128.25 -54.18 112.80
C ALA A 9 127.86 -53.68 111.39
N MET A 10 128.59 -52.69 110.84
CA MET A 10 128.39 -52.22 109.46
C MET A 10 128.84 -53.24 108.41
N LEU A 11 129.97 -53.93 108.61
CA LEU A 11 130.44 -55.02 107.74
C LEU A 11 129.51 -56.23 107.76
N GLY A 12 128.90 -56.55 108.90
CA GLY A 12 127.90 -57.62 109.03
C GLY A 12 126.55 -57.31 108.37
N GLN A 13 126.17 -56.03 108.26
CA GLN A 13 124.95 -55.60 107.59
C GLN A 13 125.12 -55.37 106.08
N ALA A 14 126.34 -55.21 105.57
CA ALA A 14 126.63 -55.01 104.15
C ALA A 14 125.97 -56.04 103.18
N PRO A 15 126.00 -57.36 103.44
CA PRO A 15 125.30 -58.33 102.57
C PRO A 15 123.78 -58.21 102.66
N LEU A 16 123.22 -57.79 103.81
CA LEU A 16 121.79 -57.58 104.00
C LEU A 16 121.30 -56.34 103.23
N VAL A 17 122.09 -55.27 103.27
CA VAL A 17 121.85 -54.04 102.47
C VAL A 17 122.00 -54.34 100.99
N ALA A 18 123.03 -55.09 100.57
CA ALA A 18 123.21 -55.50 99.17
C ALA A 18 122.06 -56.38 98.65
N ALA A 19 121.57 -57.33 99.48
CA ALA A 19 120.41 -58.15 99.14
C ALA A 19 119.11 -57.32 99.07
N ALA A 20 118.93 -56.35 99.97
CA ALA A 20 117.80 -55.43 99.92
C ALA A 20 117.84 -54.53 98.66
N VAL A 21 119.01 -54.01 98.30
CA VAL A 21 119.23 -53.23 97.07
C VAL A 21 118.99 -54.09 95.81
N ALA A 22 119.46 -55.34 95.79
CA ALA A 22 119.21 -56.25 94.68
C ALA A 22 117.73 -56.64 94.56
N ALA A 23 117.04 -56.89 95.68
CA ALA A 23 115.60 -57.15 95.70
C ALA A 23 114.79 -55.93 95.22
N LEU A 24 115.16 -54.73 95.68
CA LEU A 24 114.59 -53.46 95.19
C LEU A 24 114.84 -53.26 93.70
N TYR A 25 116.04 -53.57 93.20
CA TYR A 25 116.36 -53.49 91.77
C TYR A 25 115.48 -54.44 90.95
N VAL A 26 115.35 -55.70 91.34
CA VAL A 26 114.50 -56.68 90.64
C VAL A 26 113.02 -56.30 90.69
N LEU A 27 112.54 -55.78 91.81
CA LEU A 27 111.17 -55.27 91.93
C LEU A 27 110.95 -54.05 91.01
N PHE A 28 111.88 -53.10 91.01
CA PHE A 28 111.83 -51.90 90.18
C PHE A 28 111.90 -52.25 88.69
N SER A 29 112.78 -53.18 88.27
CA SER A 29 112.84 -53.67 86.89
C SER A 29 111.54 -54.37 86.45
N ARG A 30 110.88 -55.13 87.33
CA ARG A 30 109.55 -55.71 87.05
C ARG A 30 108.47 -54.65 86.95
N GLU A 31 108.53 -53.62 87.78
CA GLU A 31 107.60 -52.48 87.75
C GLU A 31 107.75 -51.70 86.44
N ILE A 32 108.99 -51.43 86.01
CA ILE A 32 109.32 -50.80 84.73
C ILE A 32 108.75 -51.62 83.57
N GLY A 33 109.03 -52.94 83.52
CA GLY A 33 108.47 -53.78 82.44
C GLY A 33 106.95 -53.84 82.41
N ARG A 34 106.28 -53.78 83.58
CA ARG A 34 104.82 -53.65 83.67
C ARG A 34 104.32 -52.30 83.13
N VAL A 35 105.05 -51.22 83.41
CA VAL A 35 104.73 -49.87 82.92
C VAL A 35 104.92 -49.80 81.41
N GLU A 36 106.03 -50.32 80.88
CA GLU A 36 106.31 -50.39 79.43
C GLU A 36 105.21 -51.17 78.67
N MET A 37 104.80 -52.32 79.19
CA MET A 37 103.69 -53.09 78.60
C MET A 37 102.36 -52.34 78.63
N ARG A 38 102.09 -51.57 79.68
CA ARG A 38 100.91 -50.69 79.74
C ARG A 38 101.00 -49.54 78.74
N ILE A 39 102.18 -48.94 78.59
CA ILE A 39 102.43 -47.88 77.60
C ILE A 39 102.18 -48.42 76.20
N GLY A 40 102.79 -49.54 75.81
CA GLY A 40 102.58 -50.12 74.47
C GLY A 40 101.12 -50.49 74.19
N ARG A 41 100.37 -50.96 75.21
CA ARG A 41 98.93 -51.19 75.09
C ARG A 41 98.15 -49.88 74.87
N LEU A 42 98.46 -48.83 75.64
CA LEU A 42 97.84 -47.52 75.51
C LEU A 42 98.15 -46.89 74.15
N GLU A 43 99.38 -46.99 73.66
CA GLU A 43 99.78 -46.54 72.33
C GLU A 43 98.99 -47.25 71.23
N GLY A 44 98.81 -48.57 71.34
CA GLY A 44 97.95 -49.33 70.43
C GLY A 44 96.48 -48.87 70.47
N GLN A 45 95.92 -48.65 71.66
CA GLN A 45 94.57 -48.11 71.82
C GLN A 45 94.43 -46.70 71.24
N ILE A 46 95.43 -45.84 71.42
CA ILE A 46 95.47 -44.49 70.83
C ILE A 46 95.47 -44.59 69.30
N GLY A 47 96.27 -45.48 68.72
CA GLY A 47 96.28 -45.73 67.27
C GLY A 47 94.93 -46.21 66.73
N GLU A 48 94.28 -47.16 67.42
CA GLU A 48 92.94 -47.62 67.05
C GLU A 48 91.88 -46.51 67.15
N LEU A 49 91.95 -45.67 68.19
CA LEU A 49 91.08 -44.51 68.36
C LEU A 49 91.31 -43.47 67.27
N GLY A 50 92.56 -43.19 66.90
CA GLY A 50 92.91 -42.31 65.78
C GLY A 50 92.29 -42.80 64.48
N GLY A 51 92.48 -44.06 64.11
CA GLY A 51 91.86 -44.61 62.90
C GLY A 51 90.32 -44.68 62.95
N ARG A 52 89.71 -44.73 64.15
CA ARG A 52 88.24 -44.58 64.30
C ARG A 52 87.81 -43.14 64.10
N LEU A 53 88.60 -42.17 64.57
CA LEU A 53 88.34 -40.74 64.40
C LEU A 53 88.39 -40.36 62.92
N ASP A 54 89.43 -40.74 62.19
CA ASP A 54 89.57 -40.48 60.75
C ASP A 54 88.35 -41.00 59.96
N ARG A 55 87.91 -42.24 60.26
CA ARG A 55 86.72 -42.83 59.63
C ARG A 55 85.43 -42.10 60.00
N LEU A 56 85.33 -41.54 61.20
CA LEU A 56 84.18 -40.72 61.60
C LEU A 56 84.19 -39.39 60.86
N GLU A 57 85.33 -38.73 60.74
CA GLU A 57 85.51 -37.49 59.98
C GLU A 57 85.11 -37.69 58.50
N GLU A 58 85.59 -38.75 57.84
CA GLU A 58 85.16 -39.08 56.47
C GLU A 58 83.65 -39.36 56.35
N ARG A 59 83.04 -39.95 57.38
CA ARG A 59 81.59 -40.19 57.39
C ARG A 59 80.82 -38.89 57.58
N VAL A 60 81.32 -37.98 58.42
CA VAL A 60 80.74 -36.65 58.62
C VAL A 60 80.78 -35.86 57.32
N GLY A 61 81.94 -35.78 56.65
CA GLY A 61 82.06 -35.07 55.36
C GLY A 61 81.10 -35.62 54.29
N ARG A 62 80.98 -36.95 54.17
CA ARG A 62 79.99 -37.57 53.25
C ARG A 62 78.53 -37.27 53.62
N LEU A 63 78.23 -37.12 54.90
CA LEU A 63 76.89 -36.75 55.36
C LEU A 63 76.61 -35.27 55.07
N GLU A 64 77.57 -34.39 55.27
CA GLU A 64 77.48 -32.96 54.92
C GLU A 64 77.23 -32.78 53.43
N ASP A 65 77.99 -33.46 52.56
CA ASP A 65 77.76 -33.46 51.11
C ASP A 65 76.36 -33.94 50.74
N ARG A 66 75.87 -34.98 51.43
CA ARG A 66 74.55 -35.54 51.17
C ARG A 66 73.43 -34.61 51.65
N VAL A 67 73.63 -33.90 52.76
CA VAL A 67 72.72 -32.85 53.25
C VAL A 67 72.66 -31.71 52.25
N GLY A 68 73.80 -31.16 51.81
CA GLY A 68 73.81 -30.08 50.81
C GLY A 68 73.15 -30.49 49.48
N ASN A 69 73.33 -31.73 49.04
CA ASN A 69 72.62 -32.27 47.87
C ASN A 69 71.10 -32.37 48.08
N LEU A 70 70.65 -32.74 49.29
CA LEU A 70 69.22 -32.79 49.61
C LEU A 70 68.61 -31.40 49.69
N GLU A 71 69.28 -30.43 50.31
CA GLU A 71 68.86 -29.02 50.36
C GLU A 71 68.69 -28.45 48.94
N ASN A 72 69.65 -28.70 48.06
CA ASN A 72 69.56 -28.31 46.64
C ASN A 72 68.37 -28.96 45.91
N ARG A 73 68.04 -30.22 46.24
CA ARG A 73 66.88 -30.91 45.68
C ARG A 73 65.57 -30.34 46.21
N VAL A 74 65.51 -30.00 47.49
CA VAL A 74 64.35 -29.35 48.13
C VAL A 74 64.09 -28.00 47.47
N GLY A 75 65.10 -27.13 47.34
CA GLY A 75 64.93 -25.82 46.69
C GLY A 75 64.46 -25.92 45.23
N LYS A 76 64.93 -26.93 44.48
CA LYS A 76 64.43 -27.21 43.13
C LYS A 76 62.96 -27.68 43.11
N LEU A 77 62.54 -28.47 44.09
CA LEU A 77 61.16 -28.91 44.22
C LEU A 77 60.23 -27.77 44.59
N GLU A 78 60.63 -26.92 45.54
CA GLU A 78 59.89 -25.71 45.93
C GLU A 78 59.70 -24.77 44.74
N SER A 79 60.75 -24.53 43.96
CA SER A 79 60.67 -23.71 42.73
C SER A 79 59.70 -24.31 41.69
N ARG A 80 59.69 -25.64 41.53
CA ARG A 80 58.76 -26.32 40.64
C ARG A 80 57.32 -26.26 41.15
N MET A 81 57.13 -26.30 42.46
CA MET A 81 55.81 -26.21 43.09
C MET A 81 55.21 -24.83 42.87
N GLY A 82 55.96 -23.75 43.13
CA GLY A 82 55.50 -22.39 42.84
C GLY A 82 55.16 -22.17 41.36
N ALA A 83 55.98 -22.70 40.43
CA ALA A 83 55.67 -22.62 39.01
C ALA A 83 54.39 -23.38 38.60
N LEU A 84 54.06 -24.47 39.30
CA LEU A 84 52.82 -25.22 39.09
C LEU A 84 51.61 -24.47 39.66
N GLU A 85 51.74 -23.86 40.85
CA GLU A 85 50.70 -23.01 41.45
C GLU A 85 50.36 -21.82 40.53
N ASP A 86 51.37 -21.11 40.01
CA ASP A 86 51.18 -20.04 39.03
C ASP A 86 50.47 -20.52 37.76
N ARG A 87 50.80 -21.73 37.29
CA ARG A 87 50.15 -22.33 36.11
C ARG A 87 48.70 -22.70 36.41
N MET A 88 48.40 -23.18 37.62
CA MET A 88 47.05 -23.52 38.05
C MET A 88 46.18 -22.26 38.12
N GLY A 89 46.65 -21.18 38.75
CA GLY A 89 45.93 -19.90 38.79
C GLY A 89 45.63 -19.35 37.38
N ARG A 90 46.60 -19.37 36.46
CA ARG A 90 46.37 -18.98 35.06
C ARG A 90 45.35 -19.85 34.33
N LEU A 91 45.25 -21.13 34.68
CA LEU A 91 44.25 -22.04 34.09
C LEU A 91 42.86 -21.73 34.66
N GLU A 92 42.74 -21.48 35.95
CA GLU A 92 41.49 -21.07 36.61
C GLU A 92 40.94 -19.77 35.99
N ASP A 93 41.80 -18.76 35.84
CA ASP A 93 41.43 -17.50 35.17
C ASP A 93 40.93 -17.73 33.74
N ARG A 94 41.58 -18.65 33.01
CA ARG A 94 41.21 -18.98 31.63
C ARG A 94 39.87 -19.72 31.57
N VAL A 95 39.60 -20.61 32.53
CA VAL A 95 38.32 -21.31 32.65
C VAL A 95 37.20 -20.31 32.94
N GLY A 96 37.36 -19.43 33.93
CA GLY A 96 36.34 -18.41 34.24
C GLY A 96 36.07 -17.47 33.07
N ASN A 97 37.11 -17.10 32.30
CA ASN A 97 36.94 -16.32 31.07
C ASN A 97 36.17 -17.08 29.98
N LEU A 98 36.38 -18.40 29.84
CA LEU A 98 35.65 -19.22 28.88
C LEU A 98 34.18 -19.38 29.29
N GLU A 99 33.89 -19.63 30.56
CA GLU A 99 32.53 -19.73 31.10
C GLU A 99 31.75 -18.43 30.83
N ASN A 100 32.37 -17.27 31.10
CA ASN A 100 31.78 -15.97 30.79
C ASN A 100 31.50 -15.78 29.30
N ARG A 101 32.38 -16.28 28.42
CA ARG A 101 32.16 -16.23 26.96
C ARG A 101 31.03 -17.14 26.53
N VAL A 102 30.91 -18.34 27.12
CA VAL A 102 29.81 -19.29 26.86
C VAL A 102 28.48 -18.66 27.25
N GLY A 103 28.34 -18.11 28.46
CA GLY A 103 27.09 -17.47 28.90
C GLY A 103 26.68 -16.28 28.02
N LYS A 104 27.65 -15.49 27.52
CA LYS A 104 27.37 -14.43 26.53
C LYS A 104 26.89 -14.98 25.20
N LEU A 105 27.43 -16.10 24.72
CA LEU A 105 27.00 -16.74 23.47
C LEU A 105 25.60 -17.33 23.61
N GLU A 106 25.30 -18.01 24.71
CA GLU A 106 23.96 -18.54 25.01
C GLU A 106 22.92 -17.42 25.03
N SER A 107 23.22 -16.30 25.71
CA SER A 107 22.33 -15.13 25.74
C SER A 107 22.08 -14.54 24.35
N ARG A 108 23.13 -14.48 23.50
CA ARG A 108 22.99 -14.01 22.11
C ARG A 108 22.18 -14.99 21.25
N MET A 109 22.28 -16.29 21.52
CA MET A 109 21.54 -17.33 20.81
C MET A 109 20.04 -17.21 21.11
N GLY A 110 19.65 -17.12 22.38
CA GLY A 110 18.25 -16.90 22.76
C GLY A 110 17.67 -15.62 22.15
N ALA A 111 18.43 -14.52 22.16
CA ALA A 111 17.99 -13.27 21.53
C ALA A 111 17.80 -13.39 20.00
N LEU A 112 18.59 -14.23 19.33
CA LEU A 112 18.43 -14.52 17.89
C LEU A 112 17.21 -15.40 17.63
N GLU A 113 16.96 -16.42 18.45
CA GLU A 113 15.78 -17.27 18.38
C GLU A 113 14.49 -16.44 18.55
N ASP A 114 14.44 -15.56 19.55
CA ASP A 114 13.32 -14.64 19.76
C ASP A 114 13.10 -13.69 18.58
N ARG A 115 14.19 -13.24 17.93
CA ARG A 115 14.11 -12.41 16.73
C ARG A 115 13.59 -13.20 15.54
N MET A 116 14.02 -14.45 15.39
CA MET A 116 13.58 -15.35 14.32
C MET A 116 12.08 -15.64 14.45
N GLY A 117 11.60 -16.01 15.64
CA GLY A 117 10.17 -16.24 15.87
C GLY A 117 9.30 -14.99 15.60
N ARG A 118 9.79 -13.80 15.94
CA ARG A 118 9.11 -12.53 15.58
C ARG A 118 9.05 -12.30 14.07
N LEU A 119 10.15 -12.55 13.35
CA LEU A 119 10.19 -12.43 11.89
C LEU A 119 9.26 -13.44 11.20
N GLU A 120 9.23 -14.68 11.65
CA GLU A 120 8.31 -15.71 11.16
C GLU A 120 6.85 -15.28 11.35
N GLY A 121 6.50 -14.73 12.52
CA GLY A 121 5.17 -14.17 12.77
C GLY A 121 4.83 -13.00 11.84
N GLN A 122 5.79 -12.11 11.57
CA GLN A 122 5.60 -11.00 10.62
C GLN A 122 5.38 -11.51 9.19
N VAL A 123 6.17 -12.49 8.73
CA VAL A 123 6.02 -13.11 7.41
C VAL A 123 4.66 -13.78 7.28
N GLY A 124 4.21 -14.50 8.32
CA GLY A 124 2.87 -15.11 8.33
C GLY A 124 1.74 -14.07 8.22
N ASN A 125 1.87 -12.94 8.91
CA ASN A 125 0.88 -11.85 8.82
C ASN A 125 0.87 -11.18 7.44
N ILE A 126 2.04 -10.93 6.85
CA ILE A 126 2.16 -10.41 5.48
C ILE A 126 1.51 -11.38 4.49
N GLY A 127 1.73 -12.69 4.64
CA GLY A 127 1.07 -13.71 3.81
C GLY A 127 -0.46 -13.58 3.83
N LYS A 128 -1.06 -13.48 5.03
CA LYS A 128 -2.51 -13.28 5.17
C LYS A 128 -3.02 -11.98 4.52
N GLN A 129 -2.25 -10.89 4.63
CA GLN A 129 -2.60 -9.62 4.00
C GLN A 129 -2.56 -9.72 2.47
N VAL A 130 -1.55 -10.39 1.91
CA VAL A 130 -1.45 -10.64 0.47
C VAL A 130 -2.63 -11.45 -0.05
N ASP A 131 -3.02 -12.51 0.66
CA ASP A 131 -4.17 -13.34 0.25
C ASP A 131 -5.49 -12.56 0.30
N SER A 132 -5.69 -11.74 1.33
CA SER A 132 -6.85 -10.83 1.42
C SER A 132 -6.88 -9.82 0.27
N LEU A 133 -5.74 -9.23 -0.08
CA LEU A 133 -5.63 -8.31 -1.22
C LEU A 133 -5.93 -9.00 -2.55
N ARG A 134 -5.44 -10.24 -2.75
CA ARG A 134 -5.76 -11.03 -3.95
C ARG A 134 -7.26 -11.28 -4.08
N GLU A 135 -7.94 -11.60 -2.99
CA GLU A 135 -9.41 -11.80 -2.99
C GLU A 135 -10.14 -10.49 -3.35
N GLN A 136 -9.70 -9.36 -2.81
CA GLN A 136 -10.27 -8.05 -3.12
C GLN A 136 -10.08 -7.67 -4.60
N VAL A 137 -8.90 -7.92 -5.16
CA VAL A 137 -8.62 -7.71 -6.59
C VAL A 137 -9.55 -8.55 -7.45
N GLY A 138 -9.70 -9.85 -7.16
CA GLY A 138 -10.62 -10.71 -7.93
C GLY A 138 -12.09 -10.25 -7.86
N LYS A 139 -12.54 -9.73 -6.71
CA LYS A 139 -13.87 -9.12 -6.58
C LYS A 139 -14.01 -7.84 -7.41
N LEU A 140 -12.97 -7.02 -7.49
CA LEU A 140 -12.99 -5.80 -8.30
C LEU A 140 -12.99 -6.11 -9.80
N GLU A 141 -12.18 -7.06 -10.25
CA GLU A 141 -12.17 -7.54 -11.65
C GLU A 141 -13.56 -8.05 -12.06
N SER A 142 -14.20 -8.86 -11.21
CA SER A 142 -15.56 -9.36 -11.46
C SER A 142 -16.60 -8.23 -11.56
N ARG A 143 -16.49 -7.19 -10.70
CA ARG A 143 -17.38 -6.02 -10.76
C ARG A 143 -17.14 -5.18 -12.00
N MET A 144 -15.89 -5.08 -12.46
CA MET A 144 -15.53 -4.34 -13.67
C MET A 144 -16.13 -5.00 -14.90
N GLY A 145 -15.98 -6.32 -15.05
CA GLY A 145 -16.62 -7.07 -16.15
C GLY A 145 -18.15 -6.92 -16.16
N ALA A 146 -18.79 -6.97 -14.98
CA ALA A 146 -20.24 -6.75 -14.88
C ALA A 146 -20.68 -5.32 -15.28
N LEU A 147 -19.82 -4.32 -15.06
CA LEU A 147 -20.07 -2.94 -15.49
C LEU A 147 -19.90 -2.78 -17.00
N GLU A 148 -18.87 -3.40 -17.59
CA GLU A 148 -18.65 -3.45 -19.04
C GLU A 148 -19.86 -4.08 -19.75
N ASP A 149 -20.35 -5.23 -19.27
CA ASP A 149 -21.57 -5.88 -19.79
C ASP A 149 -22.81 -4.99 -19.67
N ARG A 150 -22.89 -4.19 -18.61
CA ARG A 150 -24.00 -3.25 -18.42
C ARG A 150 -23.90 -2.07 -19.37
N MET A 151 -22.70 -1.55 -19.63
CA MET A 151 -22.46 -0.48 -20.59
C MET A 151 -22.83 -0.94 -22.01
N GLY A 152 -22.36 -2.11 -22.46
CA GLY A 152 -22.72 -2.63 -23.77
C GLY A 152 -24.24 -2.76 -23.96
N ARG A 153 -24.95 -3.27 -22.93
CA ARG A 153 -26.43 -3.31 -22.96
C ARG A 153 -27.10 -1.95 -22.99
N LEU A 154 -26.48 -0.91 -22.42
CA LEU A 154 -27.01 0.45 -22.49
C LEU A 154 -26.77 1.06 -23.87
N GLU A 155 -25.60 0.84 -24.46
CA GLU A 155 -25.28 1.25 -25.84
C GLU A 155 -26.26 0.64 -26.84
N ASP A 156 -26.53 -0.68 -26.74
CA ASP A 156 -27.53 -1.37 -27.56
C ASP A 156 -28.93 -0.75 -27.43
N ARG A 157 -29.31 -0.36 -26.21
CA ARG A 157 -30.62 0.27 -25.94
C ARG A 157 -30.70 1.67 -26.54
N VAL A 158 -29.61 2.45 -26.45
CA VAL A 158 -29.53 3.78 -27.07
C VAL A 158 -29.66 3.65 -28.58
N GLY A 159 -28.91 2.76 -29.22
CA GLY A 159 -29.02 2.54 -30.67
C GLY A 159 -30.42 2.11 -31.11
N LYS A 160 -31.12 1.27 -30.33
CA LYS A 160 -32.53 0.93 -30.59
C LYS A 160 -33.46 2.13 -30.50
N LEU A 161 -33.28 2.99 -29.49
CA LEU A 161 -34.09 4.20 -29.33
C LEU A 161 -33.82 5.21 -30.45
N GLU A 162 -32.57 5.39 -30.87
CA GLU A 162 -32.22 6.23 -32.02
C GLU A 162 -32.90 5.73 -33.30
N GLY A 163 -32.90 4.41 -33.54
CA GLY A 163 -33.63 3.81 -34.65
C GLY A 163 -35.14 4.07 -34.58
N GLN A 164 -35.76 3.91 -33.40
CA GLN A 164 -37.19 4.20 -33.21
C GLN A 164 -37.53 5.68 -33.44
N ILE A 165 -36.65 6.60 -33.01
CA ILE A 165 -36.81 8.04 -33.27
C ILE A 165 -36.74 8.32 -34.77
N GLY A 166 -35.80 7.70 -35.49
CA GLY A 166 -35.70 7.79 -36.95
C GLY A 166 -36.96 7.29 -37.66
N ASP A 167 -37.48 6.13 -37.25
CA ASP A 167 -38.73 5.56 -37.79
C ASP A 167 -39.93 6.48 -37.53
N LEU A 168 -40.02 7.08 -36.34
CA LEU A 168 -41.07 8.04 -36.00
C LEU A 168 -40.96 9.32 -36.83
N GLY A 169 -39.74 9.83 -37.05
CA GLY A 169 -39.48 10.96 -37.94
C GLY A 169 -40.01 10.69 -39.35
N GLY A 170 -39.64 9.56 -39.95
CA GLY A 170 -40.12 9.20 -41.29
C GLY A 170 -41.64 8.98 -41.38
N ARG A 171 -42.28 8.51 -40.29
CA ARG A 171 -43.76 8.44 -40.22
C ARG A 171 -44.39 9.83 -40.17
N MET A 172 -43.77 10.78 -39.48
CA MET A 172 -44.26 12.15 -39.36
C MET A 172 -44.16 12.88 -40.71
N ASP A 173 -43.04 12.76 -41.41
CA ASP A 173 -42.86 13.29 -42.77
C ASP A 173 -43.95 12.79 -43.72
N LYS A 174 -44.26 11.49 -43.65
CA LYS A 174 -45.33 10.88 -44.46
C LYS A 174 -46.71 11.42 -44.11
N ILE A 175 -47.00 11.65 -42.83
CA ILE A 175 -48.26 12.25 -42.39
C ILE A 175 -48.37 13.69 -42.91
N GLU A 176 -47.28 14.47 -42.85
CA GLU A 176 -47.24 15.83 -43.38
C GLU A 176 -47.51 15.85 -44.90
N GLU A 177 -46.89 14.95 -45.66
CA GLU A 177 -47.14 14.79 -47.10
C GLU A 177 -48.61 14.43 -47.39
N GLN A 178 -49.17 13.49 -46.61
CA GLN A 178 -50.57 13.09 -46.72
C GLN A 178 -51.52 14.25 -46.41
N LEU A 179 -51.27 15.02 -45.35
CA LEU A 179 -52.05 16.19 -44.98
C LEU A 179 -51.98 17.28 -46.06
N ALA A 180 -50.80 17.53 -46.62
CA ALA A 180 -50.64 18.46 -47.73
C ALA A 180 -51.42 18.00 -48.99
N SER A 181 -51.38 16.70 -49.29
CA SER A 181 -52.15 16.13 -50.41
C SER A 181 -53.66 16.20 -50.21
N LEU A 182 -54.13 16.00 -48.97
CA LEU A 182 -55.52 16.13 -48.59
C LEU A 182 -55.98 17.58 -48.69
N GLY A 183 -55.16 18.53 -48.22
CA GLY A 183 -55.41 19.96 -48.35
C GLY A 183 -55.61 20.38 -49.80
N ARG A 184 -54.71 19.96 -50.71
CA ARG A 184 -54.85 20.19 -52.16
C ARG A 184 -56.13 19.58 -52.73
N SER A 185 -56.45 18.34 -52.35
CA SER A 185 -57.66 17.65 -52.83
C SER A 185 -58.94 18.37 -52.39
N PHE A 186 -58.97 18.87 -51.15
CA PHE A 186 -60.09 19.65 -50.62
C PHE A 186 -60.27 20.98 -51.35
N GLN A 187 -59.17 21.68 -51.67
CA GLN A 187 -59.22 22.90 -52.49
C GLN A 187 -59.77 22.64 -53.90
N ILE A 188 -59.32 21.57 -54.55
CA ILE A 188 -59.84 21.16 -55.88
C ILE A 188 -61.34 20.81 -55.80
N TYR A 189 -61.76 20.06 -54.78
CA TYR A 189 -63.16 19.73 -54.58
C TYR A 189 -64.02 20.99 -54.38
N ASN A 190 -63.62 21.89 -53.47
CA ASN A 190 -64.36 23.11 -53.19
C ASN A 190 -64.49 24.02 -54.42
N SER A 191 -63.38 24.25 -55.13
CA SER A 191 -63.40 25.07 -56.36
C SER A 191 -64.32 24.45 -57.44
N THR A 192 -64.31 23.13 -57.60
CA THR A 192 -65.20 22.43 -58.55
C THR A 192 -66.66 22.53 -58.13
N LEU A 193 -66.96 22.33 -56.85
CA LEU A 193 -68.30 22.44 -56.30
C LEU A 193 -68.88 23.83 -56.52
N LEU A 194 -68.11 24.88 -56.20
CA LEU A 194 -68.53 26.27 -56.41
C LEU A 194 -68.77 26.59 -57.89
N LYS A 195 -67.92 26.09 -58.80
CA LYS A 195 -68.12 26.21 -60.26
C LYS A 195 -69.45 25.57 -60.71
N VAL A 196 -69.77 24.36 -60.24
CA VAL A 196 -71.03 23.68 -60.56
C VAL A 196 -72.24 24.44 -60.01
N LEU A 197 -72.17 24.88 -58.75
CA LEU A 197 -73.28 25.60 -58.10
C LEU A 197 -73.53 26.97 -58.75
N SER A 198 -72.47 27.69 -59.14
CA SER A 198 -72.56 28.93 -59.93
C SER A 198 -73.21 28.67 -61.29
N THR A 199 -72.77 27.65 -62.03
CA THR A 199 -73.32 27.31 -63.35
C THR A 199 -74.80 26.93 -63.29
N LYS A 200 -75.24 26.28 -62.19
CA LYS A 200 -76.65 25.93 -61.96
C LYS A 200 -77.50 27.10 -61.44
N GLY A 201 -76.92 28.27 -61.20
CA GLY A 201 -77.61 29.43 -60.62
C GLY A 201 -78.08 29.21 -59.18
N VAL A 202 -77.50 28.25 -58.46
CA VAL A 202 -77.83 27.94 -57.06
C VAL A 202 -77.17 28.93 -56.11
N LEU A 203 -75.99 29.45 -56.48
CA LEU A 203 -75.36 30.57 -55.77
C LEU A 203 -75.95 31.87 -56.30
N THR A 204 -76.86 32.47 -55.55
CA THR A 204 -77.47 33.77 -55.83
C THR A 204 -76.84 34.86 -54.96
N GLY A 205 -77.23 36.12 -55.19
CA GLY A 205 -76.83 37.22 -54.30
C GLY A 205 -77.22 36.98 -52.84
N VAL A 206 -78.32 36.26 -52.60
CA VAL A 206 -78.87 36.04 -51.25
C VAL A 206 -77.96 35.18 -50.38
N GLU A 207 -77.35 34.12 -50.92
CA GLU A 207 -76.40 33.28 -50.16
C GLU A 207 -75.12 34.04 -49.84
N ALA A 208 -74.63 34.86 -50.78
CA ALA A 208 -73.44 35.69 -50.56
C ALA A 208 -73.70 36.79 -49.52
N GLU A 209 -74.86 37.43 -49.57
CA GLU A 209 -75.31 38.42 -48.58
C GLU A 209 -75.47 37.79 -47.19
N ALA A 210 -76.03 36.59 -47.09
CA ALA A 210 -76.16 35.85 -45.84
C ALA A 210 -74.79 35.50 -45.23
N LEU A 211 -73.86 34.98 -46.04
CA LEU A 211 -72.51 34.65 -45.58
C LEU A 211 -71.71 35.89 -45.17
N ALA A 212 -71.85 37.00 -45.90
CA ALA A 212 -71.29 38.29 -45.52
C ALA A 212 -71.92 38.82 -44.21
N GLY A 213 -73.20 38.49 -43.95
CA GLY A 213 -73.85 38.71 -42.66
C GLY A 213 -73.13 38.01 -41.51
N TYR A 214 -72.78 36.72 -41.67
CA TYR A 214 -72.00 35.97 -40.69
C TYR A 214 -70.57 36.52 -40.50
N LEU A 215 -69.99 37.10 -41.56
CA LEU A 215 -68.68 37.75 -41.54
C LEU A 215 -68.72 39.20 -41.01
N SER A 216 -69.86 39.71 -40.53
CA SER A 216 -69.91 41.08 -40.00
C SER A 216 -69.12 41.25 -38.68
N LEU A 217 -68.81 40.16 -37.98
CA LEU A 217 -67.96 40.17 -36.78
C LEU A 217 -66.48 40.05 -37.16
N VAL A 218 -65.91 41.16 -37.63
CA VAL A 218 -64.53 41.21 -38.12
C VAL A 218 -63.51 41.15 -36.96
N PRO A 219 -62.59 40.16 -36.93
CA PRO A 219 -61.58 40.00 -35.89
C PRO A 219 -60.72 41.26 -35.71
N PRO A 220 -60.22 41.53 -34.49
CA PRO A 220 -59.37 42.69 -34.23
C PRO A 220 -58.02 42.58 -34.93
N ALA A 221 -57.49 43.71 -35.41
CA ALA A 221 -56.21 43.76 -36.11
C ALA A 221 -55.00 43.56 -35.18
N ARG A 222 -53.91 42.98 -35.71
CA ARG A 222 -52.58 42.95 -35.07
C ARG A 222 -51.48 43.09 -36.13
N SER A 223 -50.39 43.71 -35.73
CA SER A 223 -49.74 44.73 -36.54
C SER A 223 -48.84 44.27 -37.70
N LYS A 224 -48.61 42.97 -37.97
CA LYS A 224 -47.62 42.61 -39.00
C LYS A 224 -48.19 42.51 -40.42
N TYR A 225 -49.24 41.71 -40.64
CA TYR A 225 -49.89 41.54 -41.95
C TYR A 225 -51.36 41.96 -41.94
N TYR A 226 -52.09 41.74 -40.84
CA TYR A 226 -53.50 42.12 -40.69
C TYR A 226 -53.66 43.39 -39.84
N THR A 227 -53.33 44.54 -40.44
CA THR A 227 -53.34 45.85 -39.76
C THR A 227 -54.75 46.43 -39.59
N GLU A 228 -54.88 47.50 -38.81
CA GLU A 228 -56.18 48.14 -38.60
C GLU A 228 -56.73 48.73 -39.91
N GLU A 229 -55.87 49.19 -40.81
CA GLU A 229 -56.25 49.64 -42.15
C GLU A 229 -56.85 48.48 -42.97
N VAL A 230 -56.20 47.31 -42.96
CA VAL A 230 -56.69 46.08 -43.62
C VAL A 230 -58.04 45.66 -43.05
N ARG A 231 -58.17 45.71 -41.72
CA ARG A 231 -59.42 45.42 -41.00
C ARG A 231 -60.55 46.36 -41.38
N GLN A 232 -60.30 47.67 -41.41
CA GLN A 232 -61.32 48.66 -41.79
C GLN A 232 -61.74 48.45 -43.24
N ARG A 233 -60.78 48.18 -44.13
CA ARG A 233 -61.08 47.88 -45.54
C ARG A 233 -61.95 46.64 -45.68
N LEU A 234 -61.68 45.59 -44.90
CA LEU A 234 -62.51 44.39 -44.86
C LEU A 234 -63.95 44.68 -44.42
N ILE A 235 -64.13 45.49 -43.38
CA ILE A 235 -65.47 45.88 -42.88
C ILE A 235 -66.27 46.59 -43.99
N GLU A 236 -65.64 47.50 -44.72
CA GLU A 236 -66.27 48.21 -45.84
C GLU A 236 -66.71 47.24 -46.95
N LEU A 237 -65.82 46.33 -47.35
CA LEU A 237 -66.08 45.38 -48.43
C LEU A 237 -67.17 44.38 -48.05
N ILE A 238 -67.16 43.85 -46.82
CA ILE A 238 -68.22 42.97 -46.31
C ILE A 238 -69.57 43.70 -46.31
N LYS A 239 -69.60 44.98 -45.92
CA LYS A 239 -70.82 45.79 -45.98
C LYS A 239 -71.30 45.99 -47.42
N ALA A 240 -70.39 46.28 -48.35
CA ALA A 240 -70.70 46.44 -49.77
C ALA A 240 -71.31 45.16 -50.37
N VAL A 241 -70.76 43.99 -50.00
CA VAL A 241 -71.30 42.69 -50.39
C VAL A 241 -72.71 42.46 -49.84
N ARG A 242 -72.96 42.75 -48.56
CA ARG A 242 -74.30 42.63 -47.94
C ARG A 242 -75.37 43.51 -48.58
N GLU A 243 -74.96 44.60 -49.19
CA GLU A 243 -75.85 45.53 -49.89
C GLU A 243 -75.97 45.19 -51.39
N GLY A 244 -75.34 44.11 -51.86
CA GLY A 244 -75.34 43.69 -53.25
C GLY A 244 -74.53 44.59 -54.19
N ARG A 245 -73.69 45.49 -53.65
CA ARG A 245 -72.95 46.54 -54.38
C ARG A 245 -71.45 46.27 -54.35
N TYR A 246 -71.01 45.25 -55.05
CA TYR A 246 -69.60 44.86 -55.13
C TYR A 246 -69.16 44.69 -56.58
N THR A 247 -67.87 44.89 -56.83
CA THR A 247 -67.23 44.75 -58.14
C THR A 247 -66.21 43.62 -58.14
N ALA A 248 -65.70 43.27 -59.32
CA ALA A 248 -64.58 42.33 -59.42
C ALA A 248 -63.32 42.80 -58.68
N ALA A 249 -63.09 44.11 -58.57
CA ALA A 249 -61.97 44.67 -57.82
C ALA A 249 -62.18 44.50 -56.30
N ASP A 250 -63.41 44.66 -55.82
CA ASP A 250 -63.74 44.49 -54.40
C ASP A 250 -63.57 43.03 -53.95
N VAL A 251 -63.96 42.07 -54.79
CA VAL A 251 -63.79 40.64 -54.51
C VAL A 251 -62.31 40.23 -54.54
N ARG A 252 -61.51 40.77 -55.48
CA ARG A 252 -60.04 40.59 -55.46
C ARG A 252 -59.42 41.13 -54.18
N GLU A 253 -59.90 42.28 -53.70
CA GLU A 253 -59.42 42.86 -52.46
C GLU A 253 -59.78 42.00 -51.24
N LEU A 254 -61.00 41.45 -51.19
CA LEU A 254 -61.38 40.48 -50.16
C LEU A 254 -60.45 39.24 -50.17
N GLY A 255 -60.07 38.75 -51.36
CA GLY A 255 -59.10 37.66 -51.52
C GLY A 255 -57.72 38.01 -50.98
N ARG A 256 -57.18 39.19 -51.33
CA ARG A 256 -55.89 39.67 -50.80
C ARG A 256 -55.90 39.81 -49.27
N ILE A 257 -56.99 40.34 -48.71
CA ILE A 257 -57.14 40.47 -47.25
C ILE A 257 -57.14 39.10 -46.59
N ALA A 258 -57.81 38.11 -47.18
CA ALA A 258 -57.80 36.75 -46.69
C ALA A 258 -56.37 36.16 -46.66
N GLU A 259 -55.57 36.33 -47.72
CA GLU A 259 -54.16 35.89 -47.72
C GLU A 259 -53.32 36.58 -46.61
N LEU A 260 -53.56 37.85 -46.33
CA LEU A 260 -52.88 38.56 -45.23
C LEU A 260 -53.28 37.99 -43.87
N MET A 261 -54.54 37.59 -43.70
CA MET A 261 -55.01 36.91 -42.48
C MET A 261 -54.37 35.53 -42.29
N GLU A 262 -54.22 34.77 -43.38
CA GLU A 262 -53.53 33.47 -43.36
C GLU A 262 -52.06 33.63 -42.96
N LYS A 263 -51.33 34.56 -43.56
CA LYS A 263 -49.93 34.87 -43.19
C LYS A 263 -49.79 35.32 -41.73
N GLU A 264 -50.70 36.17 -41.26
CA GLU A 264 -50.72 36.57 -39.85
C GLU A 264 -50.97 35.35 -38.93
N TRP A 265 -51.86 34.43 -39.33
CA TRP A 265 -52.09 33.19 -38.58
C TRP A 265 -50.85 32.27 -38.57
N GLU A 266 -50.21 32.03 -39.72
CA GLU A 266 -49.02 31.18 -39.82
C GLU A 266 -47.90 31.67 -38.90
N GLU A 267 -47.73 32.99 -38.78
CA GLU A 267 -46.70 33.55 -37.91
C GLU A 267 -47.09 33.67 -36.43
N THR A 268 -48.36 33.96 -36.12
CA THR A 268 -48.78 34.30 -34.75
C THR A 268 -49.58 33.21 -34.04
N GLY A 269 -50.07 32.21 -34.76
CA GLY A 269 -50.94 31.16 -34.24
C GLY A 269 -52.36 31.62 -33.89
N ARG A 270 -52.80 32.80 -34.35
CA ARG A 270 -54.13 33.37 -34.09
C ARG A 270 -55.26 32.55 -34.74
N ARG A 271 -55.81 31.60 -33.98
CA ARG A 271 -56.89 30.70 -34.46
C ARG A 271 -58.18 31.43 -34.85
N ASP A 272 -58.43 32.60 -34.29
CA ASP A 272 -59.58 33.44 -34.66
C ASP A 272 -59.45 33.99 -36.09
N LEU A 273 -58.23 34.27 -36.56
CA LEU A 273 -57.97 34.65 -37.95
C LEU A 273 -58.09 33.47 -38.90
N LEU A 274 -57.66 32.27 -38.51
CA LEU A 274 -57.80 31.06 -39.34
C LEU A 274 -59.28 30.73 -39.62
N ASP A 275 -60.12 30.72 -38.58
CA ASP A 275 -61.55 30.44 -38.73
C ASP A 275 -62.24 31.50 -39.60
N TYR A 276 -61.88 32.77 -39.43
CA TYR A 276 -62.43 33.86 -40.21
C TYR A 276 -61.93 33.84 -41.67
N TYR A 277 -60.63 33.60 -41.88
CA TYR A 277 -59.98 33.45 -43.18
C TYR A 277 -60.69 32.40 -44.05
N LEU A 278 -60.96 31.21 -43.51
CA LEU A 278 -61.63 30.14 -44.25
C LEU A 278 -63.03 30.53 -44.70
N LYS A 279 -63.79 31.23 -43.84
CA LYS A 279 -65.13 31.74 -44.17
C LYS A 279 -65.06 32.87 -45.19
N LEU A 280 -64.06 33.75 -45.09
CA LEU A 280 -63.82 34.84 -46.01
C LEU A 280 -63.46 34.32 -47.42
N GLN A 281 -62.58 33.32 -47.51
CA GLN A 281 -62.24 32.62 -48.75
C GLN A 281 -63.48 31.99 -49.39
N MET A 282 -64.35 31.37 -48.59
CA MET A 282 -65.62 30.83 -49.09
C MET A 282 -66.53 31.93 -49.66
N LEU A 283 -66.60 33.10 -49.01
CA LEU A 283 -67.35 34.24 -49.53
C LEU A 283 -66.76 34.75 -50.85
N VAL A 284 -65.43 34.93 -50.92
CA VAL A 284 -64.74 35.35 -52.14
C VAL A 284 -65.09 34.42 -53.30
N ALA A 285 -64.95 33.11 -53.10
CA ALA A 285 -65.20 32.14 -54.15
C ALA A 285 -66.68 32.06 -54.58
N ILE A 286 -67.63 32.32 -53.67
CA ILE A 286 -69.06 32.47 -54.03
C ILE A 286 -69.27 33.72 -54.89
N LEU A 287 -68.70 34.86 -54.48
CA LEU A 287 -68.84 36.13 -55.20
C LEU A 287 -68.21 36.08 -56.59
N GLU A 288 -67.05 35.44 -56.73
CA GLU A 288 -66.43 35.14 -58.03
C GLU A 288 -67.38 34.33 -58.91
N GLY A 289 -67.94 33.23 -58.38
CA GLY A 289 -68.92 32.42 -59.10
C GLY A 289 -70.13 33.23 -59.58
N ILE A 290 -70.62 34.18 -58.78
CA ILE A 290 -71.72 35.07 -59.16
C ILE A 290 -71.27 36.04 -60.27
N LEU A 291 -70.12 36.70 -60.13
CA LEU A 291 -69.62 37.66 -61.13
C LEU A 291 -69.32 36.98 -62.48
N VAL A 292 -68.84 35.74 -62.47
CA VAL A 292 -68.63 34.93 -63.68
C VAL A 292 -69.95 34.67 -64.39
N SER A 293 -71.01 34.31 -63.63
CA SER A 293 -72.35 34.10 -64.20
C SER A 293 -72.94 35.37 -64.84
N ARG A 294 -72.54 36.56 -64.35
CA ARG A 294 -72.92 37.88 -64.88
C ARG A 294 -72.02 38.37 -66.02
N GLY A 295 -70.91 37.69 -66.30
CA GLY A 295 -69.90 38.13 -67.28
C GLY A 295 -69.05 39.31 -66.82
N GLU A 296 -69.09 39.64 -65.53
CA GLU A 296 -68.39 40.77 -64.90
C GLU A 296 -67.01 40.36 -64.32
N TRP A 297 -66.65 39.08 -64.44
CA TRP A 297 -65.34 38.55 -64.07
C TRP A 297 -64.52 38.17 -65.31
N PRO A 298 -63.23 38.56 -65.40
CA PRO A 298 -62.37 38.17 -66.52
C PRO A 298 -62.26 36.64 -66.62
N ARG A 299 -62.64 36.07 -67.78
CA ARG A 299 -62.58 34.60 -67.97
C ARG A 299 -61.17 34.02 -67.92
N GLU A 300 -60.16 34.87 -68.13
CA GLU A 300 -58.73 34.52 -68.10
C GLU A 300 -58.21 34.33 -66.66
N GLU A 301 -58.84 34.97 -65.68
CA GLU A 301 -58.49 34.89 -64.25
C GLU A 301 -59.20 33.73 -63.52
N LEU A 302 -60.02 32.93 -64.21
CA LEU A 302 -60.75 31.78 -63.64
C LEU A 302 -59.89 30.53 -63.36
N TRP A 303 -58.58 30.62 -63.65
CA TRP A 303 -57.67 29.49 -63.81
C TRP A 303 -56.23 29.71 -63.31
N ALA A 304 -55.99 30.78 -62.53
CA ALA A 304 -54.74 30.98 -61.78
C ALA A 304 -54.97 30.58 -60.32
#